data_AF-A0A957CP15-F1
#
_entry.id   AF-A0A957CP15-F1
#
_cell.length_a   1.000
_cell.length_b   1.000
_cell.length_c   1.000
_cell.angle_alpha   90.00
_cell.angle_beta   90.00
_cell.angle_gamma   90.00
#
_symmetry.space_group_name_H-M   'P 1'
#
loop_
_entity.id
_entity.type
_entity.pdbx_description
1 polymer ?
#
loop_
_entity_poly.entity_id
_entity_poly.type
_entity_poly.pdbx_seq_one_letter_code
_entity_poly.pdbx_strand_id
1 'polypeptide(L)' 'LHATELTKGNLSSHLMRLEKANYVTIEKVFEGKTPRTICRLTDVGRDAFEAYRKQLKAAI' A
#
# COMPACT_ATOMS: atom_id res chain seq x y z
N LEU A 1 -7.62 10.05 -1.96
CA LEU A 1 -8.13 9.22 -3.07
C LEU A 1 -8.30 9.99 -4.38
N HIS A 2 -8.52 11.32 -4.36
CA HIS A 2 -8.71 12.11 -5.58
C HIS A 2 -7.46 12.34 -6.45
N ALA A 3 -6.25 12.11 -5.91
CA ALA A 3 -5.00 12.34 -6.65
C ALA A 3 -4.58 11.20 -7.60
N THR A 4 -5.19 10.01 -7.49
CA THR A 4 -4.76 8.80 -8.23
C THR A 4 -5.91 8.11 -8.98
N GLU A 5 -7.09 8.75 -9.07
CA GLU A 5 -8.32 8.16 -9.63
C GLU A 5 -8.69 6.77 -9.07
N LEU A 6 -8.11 6.38 -7.93
CA LEU A 6 -8.34 5.06 -7.35
C LEU A 6 -9.71 5.01 -6.68
N THR A 7 -10.52 4.04 -7.09
CA THR A 7 -11.74 3.66 -6.37
C THR A 7 -11.39 2.79 -5.16
N LYS A 8 -12.30 2.72 -4.18
CA LYS A 8 -12.14 1.83 -3.01
C LYS A 8 -11.89 0.37 -3.42
N GLY A 9 -12.59 -0.09 -4.46
CA GLY A 9 -12.45 -1.45 -4.99
C GLY A 9 -11.07 -1.68 -5.60
N ASN A 10 -10.60 -0.76 -6.46
CA ASN A 10 -9.29 -0.94 -7.08
C ASN A 10 -8.15 -0.84 -6.04
N LEU A 11 -8.24 0.10 -5.09
CA LEU A 11 -7.27 0.21 -4.00
C LEU A 11 -7.16 -1.09 -3.20
N SER A 12 -8.28 -1.75 -2.87
CA SER A 12 -8.28 -3.02 -2.15
C SER A 12 -7.53 -4.11 -2.92
N SER A 13 -7.74 -4.20 -4.24
CA SER A 13 -7.04 -5.17 -5.10
C SER A 13 -5.54 -4.90 -5.19
N HIS A 14 -5.14 -3.63 -5.27
CA HIS A 14 -3.73 -3.24 -5.25
C HIS A 14 -3.06 -3.58 -3.91
N LEU A 15 -3.70 -3.25 -2.79
CA LEU A 15 -3.21 -3.56 -1.45
C LEU A 15 -3.04 -5.07 -1.24
N MET A 16 -4.00 -5.88 -1.68
CA MET A 16 -3.89 -7.34 -1.58
C MET A 16 -2.72 -7.91 -2.39
N ARG A 17 -2.40 -7.33 -3.56
CA ARG A 17 -1.22 -7.74 -4.34
C ARG A 17 0.08 -7.38 -3.63
N LEU A 18 0.16 -6.18 -3.05
CA LEU A 18 1.32 -5.74 -2.29
C LEU A 18 1.53 -6.58 -1.03
N GLU A 19 0.45 -6.99 -0.36
CA GLU A 19 0.49 -7.90 0.78
C GLU A 19 0.97 -9.30 0.38
N LYS A 20 0.44 -9.86 -0.72
CA LYS A 20 0.92 -11.14 -1.28
C LYS A 20 2.40 -11.12 -1.65
N ALA A 21 2.90 -9.97 -2.09
CA ALA A 21 4.32 -9.76 -2.38
C ALA A 21 5.16 -9.47 -1.11
N ASN A 22 4.56 -9.49 0.08
CA ASN A 22 5.19 -9.17 1.36
C ASN A 22 5.77 -7.74 1.42
N TYR A 23 5.22 -6.80 0.66
CA TYR A 23 5.63 -5.39 0.69
C TYR A 23 4.86 -4.57 1.73
N VAL A 24 3.63 -4.98 2.03
CA VAL A 24 2.82 -4.35 3.09
C VAL A 24 2.18 -5.39 3.97
N THR A 25 1.96 -5.05 5.23
CA THR A 25 1.06 -5.79 6.12
C THR A 25 -0.27 -5.04 6.19
N ILE A 26 -1.37 -5.78 6.16
CA ILE A 26 -2.72 -5.23 6.28
C ILE A 26 -3.38 -5.75 7.55
N GLU A 27 -3.81 -4.84 8.39
CA GLU A 27 -4.54 -5.13 9.62
C GLU A 27 -5.93 -4.49 9.54
N LYS A 28 -6.97 -5.28 9.78
CA LYS A 28 -8.34 -4.78 9.85
C LYS A 28 -8.74 -4.68 11.31
N VAL A 29 -8.92 -3.46 11.79
CA VAL A 29 -9.37 -3.17 13.15
C VAL A 29 -10.78 -2.60 13.09
N PHE A 30 -11.59 -2.87 14.11
CA PHE A 30 -12.89 -2.21 14.27
C PHE A 30 -12.76 -1.12 15.33
N GLU A 31 -12.94 0.13 14.92
CA GLU A 31 -13.03 1.26 15.83
C GLU A 31 -14.53 1.53 16.06
N GLY A 32 -15.05 0.96 17.16
CA GLY A 32 -16.49 0.91 17.42
C GLY A 32 -17.22 0.05 16.38
N LYS A 33 -18.10 0.66 15.58
CA LYS A 33 -18.88 -0.01 14.53
C LYS A 33 -18.28 0.13 13.13
N THR A 34 -17.14 0.81 13.00
CA THR A 34 -16.56 1.14 11.70
C THR A 34 -15.29 0.32 11.46
N PRO A 35 -15.22 -0.49 10.37
CA PRO A 35 -14.00 -1.19 10.00
C PRO A 35 -12.96 -0.19 9.48
N ARG A 36 -11.76 -0.25 10.04
CA ARG A 36 -10.60 0.55 9.65
C ARG A 36 -9.49 -0.39 9.20
N THR A 37 -9.00 -0.17 7.99
CA THR A 37 -7.87 -0.91 7.45
C THR A 37 -6.58 -0.13 7.69
N ILE A 38 -5.64 -0.71 8.43
CA ILE A 38 -4.31 -0.18 8.66
C ILE A 38 -3.34 -0.92 7.73
N CYS A 39 -2.57 -0.17 6.96
CA CYS A 39 -1.52 -0.74 6.11
C CYS A 39 -0.16 -0.23 6.60
N ARG A 40 0.84 -1.11 6.69
CA ARG A 40 2.22 -0.74 7.05
C ARG A 40 3.19 -1.35 6.04
N LEU A 41 4.28 -0.65 5.75
CA LEU A 41 5.38 -1.23 4.95
C LEU A 41 6.11 -2.27 5.81
N THR A 42 6.46 -3.40 5.20
CA THR A 42 7.46 -4.32 5.72
C THR A 42 8.86 -3.78 5.43
N ASP A 43 9.90 -4.41 6.00
CA ASP A 43 11.29 -4.06 5.65
C ASP A 43 11.57 -4.30 4.16
N VAL A 44 11.13 -5.45 3.64
CA VAL A 44 11.22 -5.78 2.19
C VAL A 44 10.50 -4.74 1.33
N GLY A 45 9.30 -4.32 1.73
CA GLY A 45 8.53 -3.31 1.02
C GLY A 45 9.16 -1.93 1.09
N ARG A 46 9.81 -1.58 2.20
CA ARG A 46 10.56 -0.34 2.36
C ARG A 46 11.74 -0.30 1.40
N ASP A 47 12.54 -1.35 1.35
CA ASP A 47 13.69 -1.45 0.44
C ASP A 47 13.25 -1.37 -1.03
N ALA A 48 12.21 -2.12 -1.41
CA ALA A 48 11.65 -2.09 -2.75
C ALA A 48 11.12 -0.69 -3.13
N PHE A 49 10.46 -0.01 -2.19
CA PHE A 49 9.95 1.34 -2.39
C PHE A 49 11.07 2.36 -2.56
N GLU A 50 12.15 2.25 -1.77
CA GLU A 50 13.31 3.12 -1.89
C GLU A 50 14.02 2.94 -3.24
N ALA A 51 14.18 1.70 -3.70
CA ALA A 51 14.72 1.39 -5.00
C ALA A 51 13.85 1.99 -6.13
N TYR A 52 12.54 1.80 -6.05
CA TYR A 52 11.59 2.39 -7.01
C TYR A 52 11.68 3.92 -7.03
N ARG A 53 11.72 4.56 -5.85
CA ARG A 53 11.86 6.03 -5.75
C ARG A 53 13.16 6.53 -6.38
N LYS A 54 14.26 5.79 -6.20
CA LYS A 54 15.55 6.13 -6.82
C LYS A 54 15.48 6.04 -8.35
N GLN A 55 14.85 4.99 -8.88
CA GLN A 55 14.65 4.83 -10.32
C GLN A 55 13.75 5.94 -10.89
N LEU A 56 12.64 6.23 -10.22
CA LEU A 56 11.72 7.29 -10.64
C LEU A 56 12.41 8.64 -10.72
N LYS A 57 13.24 8.99 -9.72
CA LYS A 57 14.01 10.24 -9.72
C LYS A 57 15.10 10.31 -10.78
N ALA A 58 15.62 9.17 -11.23
CA ALA A 58 16.64 9.12 -12.28
C ALA A 58 16.03 9.18 -13.69
N ALA A 59 14.75 8.86 -13.81
CA ALA A 59 13.98 8.87 -15.06
C ALA A 59 13.29 10.21 -15.34
N ILE A 60 13.42 11.18 -14.43
CA ILE A 60 12.93 12.56 -14.53
C ILE A 60 14.14 13.47 -14.60
#